data_AF-A0A5C1WCD4-F1
#
_entry.id   AF-A0A5C1WCD4-F1
#
_cell.length_a   1.000
_cell.length_b   1.000
_cell.length_c   1.000
_cell.angle_alpha   90.00
_cell.angle_beta   90.00
_cell.angle_gamma   90.00
#
_symmetry.space_group_name_H-M   'P 1'
#
loop_
_entity.id
_entity.type
_entity.pdbx_description
1 polymer ?
#
loop_
_entity_poly.entity_id
_entity_poly.type
_entity_poly.pdbx_seq_one_letter_code
_entity_poly.pdbx_strand_id
1 'polypeptide(L)'
;MTVSRSLRSDVRNPVLALPSAEYLQSLPPEQRALVARLLRELSIDARARADKSWRQNKGPMAVYWKAVGAYSTHLYRAIRPSRLATLTQSKPPEASE
;
A
#
# COMPACT_ATOMS: atom_id res chain seq x y z
N MET A 1 24.05 14.97 -1.41
CA MET A 1 24.13 13.51 -1.64
C MET A 1 22.99 13.10 -2.56
N THR A 2 23.30 12.73 -3.80
CA THR A 2 22.30 12.22 -4.76
C THR A 2 21.78 10.87 -4.29
N VAL A 3 20.49 10.78 -3.99
CA VAL A 3 19.83 9.51 -3.64
C VAL A 3 19.96 8.56 -4.84
N SER A 4 20.54 7.38 -4.62
CA SER A 4 20.65 6.35 -5.67
C SER A 4 19.28 5.98 -6.23
N ARG A 5 19.17 5.81 -7.55
CA ARG A 5 17.90 5.57 -8.27
C ARG A 5 17.09 4.42 -7.65
N SER A 6 17.75 3.34 -7.21
CA SER A 6 17.11 2.16 -6.62
C SER A 6 16.50 2.40 -5.23
N LEU A 7 16.84 3.51 -4.57
CA LEU A 7 16.30 3.91 -3.27
C LEU A 7 15.05 4.79 -3.41
N ARG A 8 14.77 5.34 -4.59
CA ARG A 8 13.59 6.20 -4.79
C ARG A 8 12.30 5.38 -4.66
N SER A 9 11.29 5.96 -4.03
CA SER A 9 10.04 5.26 -3.68
C SER A 9 9.17 4.94 -4.88
N ASP A 10 9.19 5.78 -5.91
CA ASP A 10 8.56 5.59 -7.23
C ASP A 10 9.17 4.40 -7.99
N VAL A 11 10.49 4.23 -7.89
CA VAL A 11 11.19 3.10 -8.49
C VAL A 11 10.87 1.79 -7.75
N ARG A 12 10.67 1.86 -6.43
CA ARG A 12 10.32 0.69 -5.60
C ARG A 12 8.83 0.36 -5.60
N ASN A 13 7.97 1.33 -5.91
CA ASN A 13 6.54 1.18 -5.94
C ASN A 13 5.99 1.73 -7.27
N PRO A 14 5.80 0.85 -8.29
CA PRO A 14 5.40 1.31 -9.63
C PRO A 14 4.04 2.00 -9.65
N VAL A 15 3.18 1.75 -8.64
CA VAL A 15 1.90 2.45 -8.50
C VAL A 15 2.11 3.95 -8.34
N LEU A 16 3.17 4.40 -7.66
CA LEU A 16 3.43 5.83 -7.46
C LEU A 16 3.86 6.56 -8.74
N ALA A 17 4.23 5.84 -9.80
CA ALA A 17 4.53 6.42 -11.10
C ALA A 17 3.27 6.68 -11.94
N LEU A 18 2.10 6.20 -11.50
CA LEU A 18 0.83 6.44 -12.19
C LEU A 18 0.33 7.85 -11.83
N PRO A 19 -0.11 8.67 -12.81
CA PRO A 19 -0.69 9.99 -12.52
C PRO A 19 -1.88 9.91 -11.55
N SER A 20 -2.67 8.83 -11.64
CA SER A 20 -3.83 8.62 -10.77
C SER A 20 -3.49 8.28 -9.32
N ALA A 21 -2.21 8.01 -8.99
CA ALA A 21 -1.80 7.74 -7.61
C ALA A 21 -1.96 8.95 -6.69
N GLU A 22 -1.92 10.16 -7.24
CA GLU A 22 -2.13 11.41 -6.50
C GLU A 22 -3.54 11.48 -5.90
N TYR A 23 -4.55 10.97 -6.60
CA TYR A 23 -5.94 10.92 -6.10
C TYR A 23 -6.09 10.04 -4.86
N LEU A 24 -5.25 9.01 -4.70
CA LEU A 24 -5.25 8.18 -3.49
C LEU A 24 -4.73 8.97 -2.27
N GLN A 25 -3.85 9.95 -2.51
CA GLN A 25 -3.30 10.78 -1.45
C GLN A 25 -4.25 11.90 -1.02
N SER A 26 -5.12 12.36 -1.93
CA SER A 26 -6.13 13.39 -1.65
C SER A 26 -7.33 12.88 -0.85
N LEU A 27 -7.47 11.56 -0.67
CA LEU A 27 -8.54 10.99 0.15
C LEU A 27 -8.41 11.39 1.62
N PRO A 28 -9.54 11.60 2.34
CA PRO A 28 -9.55 11.79 3.78
C PRO A 28 -8.77 10.69 4.54
N PRO A 29 -8.07 11.01 5.64
CA PRO A 29 -7.23 10.06 6.37
C PRO A 29 -7.94 8.77 6.79
N GLU A 30 -9.21 8.87 7.21
CA GLU A 30 -10.03 7.73 7.63
C GLU A 30 -10.33 6.78 6.47
N GLN A 31 -10.68 7.33 5.30
CA GLN A 31 -10.93 6.55 4.09
C GLN A 31 -9.64 5.86 3.62
N ARG A 32 -8.52 6.58 3.67
CA ARG A 32 -7.19 6.01 3.39
C ARG A 32 -6.85 4.87 4.33
N ALA A 33 -7.15 5.01 5.63
CA ALA A 33 -6.91 3.97 6.62
C ALA A 33 -7.75 2.70 6.36
N LEU A 34 -9.04 2.87 6.04
CA LEU A 34 -9.94 1.78 5.69
C LEU A 34 -9.46 1.01 4.46
N VAL A 35 -9.17 1.73 3.37
CA VAL A 35 -8.69 1.11 2.12
C VAL A 35 -7.31 0.46 2.32
N ALA A 36 -6.42 1.09 3.08
CA ALA A 36 -5.13 0.50 3.43
C ALA A 36 -5.29 -0.82 4.19
N ARG A 37 -6.22 -0.90 5.14
CA ARG A 37 -6.51 -2.13 5.87
C ARG A 37 -6.98 -3.23 4.94
N LEU A 38 -7.97 -2.96 4.09
CA LEU A 38 -8.49 -3.92 3.11
C LEU A 38 -7.38 -4.45 2.18
N LEU A 39 -6.54 -3.55 1.64
CA LEU A 39 -5.44 -3.94 0.76
C LEU A 39 -4.39 -4.80 1.47
N ARG A 40 -4.15 -4.54 2.76
CA ARG A 40 -3.25 -5.36 3.57
C ARG A 40 -3.83 -6.76 3.77
N GLU A 41 -5.10 -6.87 4.13
CA GLU A 41 -5.81 -8.16 4.29
C GLU A 41 -5.81 -8.95 2.98
N LEU A 42 -6.12 -8.30 1.85
CA LEU A 42 -6.05 -8.91 0.52
C LEU A 42 -4.65 -9.41 0.19
N SER A 43 -3.60 -8.67 0.56
CA SER A 43 -2.21 -9.12 0.33
C SER A 43 -1.86 -10.40 1.11
N ILE A 44 -2.45 -10.59 2.29
CA ILE A 44 -2.22 -11.77 3.13
C ILE A 44 -2.99 -12.96 2.55
N ASP A 45 -4.27 -12.77 2.22
CA ASP A 45 -5.10 -13.81 1.60
C ASP A 45 -4.51 -14.27 0.26
N ALA A 46 -4.09 -13.34 -0.60
CA ALA A 46 -3.45 -13.66 -1.87
C ALA A 46 -2.16 -14.48 -1.69
N ARG A 47 -1.34 -14.19 -0.67
CA ARG A 47 -0.16 -15.02 -0.37
C ARG A 47 -0.55 -16.45 0.03
N ALA A 48 -1.54 -16.60 0.91
CA ALA A 48 -2.02 -17.92 1.32
C ALA A 48 -2.59 -18.72 0.13
N ARG A 49 -3.34 -18.08 -0.77
CA ARG A 49 -3.87 -18.70 -1.99
C ARG A 49 -2.80 -19.07 -3.00
N ALA A 50 -1.75 -18.25 -3.14
CA ALA A 50 -0.60 -18.59 -3.96
C ALA A 50 0.10 -19.84 -3.42
N ASP A 51 0.35 -19.90 -2.12
CA ASP A 51 1.03 -21.03 -1.50
C ASP A 51 0.19 -22.31 -1.58
N LYS A 52 -1.14 -22.21 -1.42
CA LYS A 52 -2.07 -23.32 -1.67
C LYS A 52 -2.01 -23.78 -3.14
N SER A 53 -1.98 -22.85 -4.08
CA SER A 53 -1.91 -23.16 -5.52
C SER A 53 -0.60 -23.86 -5.89
N TRP A 54 0.52 -23.43 -5.30
CA TRP A 54 1.81 -24.12 -5.45
C TRP A 54 1.74 -25.56 -4.94
N ARG A 55 1.21 -25.78 -3.73
CA ARG A 55 1.05 -27.13 -3.15
C ARG A 55 0.14 -28.04 -3.97
N GLN A 56 -0.80 -27.46 -4.73
CA GLN A 56 -1.71 -28.19 -5.62
C GLN A 56 -1.17 -28.34 -7.05
N ASN A 57 0.09 -27.98 -7.32
CA ASN A 57 0.69 -27.98 -8.65
C ASN A 57 -0.06 -27.10 -9.67
N LYS A 58 -0.74 -26.04 -9.21
CA LYS A 58 -1.47 -25.06 -10.03
C LYS A 58 -0.61 -23.82 -10.28
N GLY A 59 0.48 -24.00 -11.04
CA GLY A 59 1.49 -22.97 -11.29
C GLY A 59 0.94 -21.62 -11.77
N PRO A 60 0.14 -21.56 -12.85
CA PRO A 60 -0.43 -20.29 -13.33
C PRO A 60 -1.27 -19.57 -12.29
N MET A 61 -2.07 -20.30 -11.52
CA MET A 61 -2.89 -19.73 -10.46
C MET A 61 -2.05 -19.21 -9.29
N ALA A 62 -0.96 -19.90 -8.98
CA ALA A 62 -0.03 -19.46 -7.95
C ALA A 62 0.67 -18.14 -8.31
N VAL A 63 1.10 -18.00 -9.58
CA VAL A 63 1.67 -16.76 -10.11
C VAL A 63 0.65 -15.62 -10.10
N TYR A 64 -0.59 -15.89 -10.54
CA TYR A 64 -1.69 -14.92 -10.48
C TYR A 64 -1.87 -14.38 -9.06
N TRP A 65 -2.01 -15.26 -8.06
CA TRP A 65 -2.18 -14.83 -6.68
C TRP A 65 -0.94 -14.12 -6.10
N LYS A 66 0.29 -14.49 -6.51
CA LYS A 66 1.49 -13.71 -6.16
C LYS A 66 1.44 -12.30 -6.74
N ALA A 67 1.03 -12.14 -8.00
CA ALA A 67 0.90 -10.83 -8.63
C ALA A 67 -0.15 -9.95 -7.93
N VAL A 68 -1.32 -10.53 -7.60
CA VAL A 68 -2.35 -9.86 -6.79
C VAL A 68 -1.76 -9.39 -5.46
N GLY A 69 -1.10 -10.29 -4.72
CA GLY A 69 -0.49 -9.94 -3.43
C GLY A 69 0.58 -8.85 -3.52
N ALA A 70 1.36 -8.83 -4.60
CA ALA A 70 2.37 -7.80 -4.86
C ALA A 70 1.70 -6.43 -5.11
N TYR A 71 0.74 -6.34 -6.03
CA TYR A 71 0.05 -5.09 -6.33
C TYR A 71 -0.79 -4.57 -5.16
N SER A 72 -1.46 -5.44 -4.39
CA SER A 72 -2.15 -5.04 -3.16
C SER A 72 -1.16 -4.45 -2.14
N THR A 73 0.05 -5.00 -2.03
CA THR A 73 1.10 -4.46 -1.16
C THR A 73 1.59 -3.09 -1.64
N HIS A 74 1.75 -2.93 -2.95
CA HIS A 74 2.14 -1.66 -3.57
C HIS A 74 1.08 -0.57 -3.35
N LEU A 75 -0.20 -0.88 -3.58
CA LEU A 75 -1.32 0.01 -3.32
C LEU A 75 -1.43 0.36 -1.83
N TYR A 76 -1.33 -0.62 -0.93
CA TYR A 76 -1.31 -0.40 0.52
C TYR A 76 -0.24 0.62 0.92
N ARG A 77 0.98 0.45 0.40
CA ARG A 77 2.10 1.36 0.69
C ARG A 77 1.91 2.76 0.12
N ALA A 78 1.22 2.89 -1.00
CA ALA A 78 0.91 4.17 -1.62
C ALA A 78 -0.17 4.95 -0.84
N ILE A 79 -1.22 4.27 -0.37
CA ILE A 79 -2.37 4.94 0.25
C ILE A 79 -2.24 5.11 1.76
N ARG A 80 -1.48 4.25 2.46
CA ARG A 80 -1.41 4.29 3.93
C ARG A 80 -1.01 5.69 4.44
N PRO A 81 -1.61 6.18 5.54
CA PRO A 81 -1.20 7.44 6.14
C PRO A 81 0.30 7.42 6.48
N SER A 82 1.01 8.50 6.13
CA SER A 82 2.39 8.69 6.61
C SER A 82 2.36 8.82 8.12
N ARG A 83 3.24 8.10 8.83
CA ARG A 83 3.32 8.12 10.29
C ARG A 83 3.47 9.55 10.85
N LEU A 84 4.11 10.45 10.08
CA LEU A 84 4.23 11.88 10.39
C LEU A 84 2.89 12.63 10.30
N ALA A 85 2.06 12.33 9.29
CA ALA A 85 0.74 12.97 9.13
C ALA A 85 -0.22 12.60 10.26
N THR A 86 -0.11 11.38 10.79
CA THR A 86 -0.91 10.94 11.96
C THR A 86 -0.53 11.69 13.24
N LEU A 87 0.75 12.06 13.42
CA LEU A 87 1.21 12.82 14.59
C LEU A 87 0.83 14.30 14.54
N THR A 88 0.72 14.88 13.35
CA THR A 88 0.29 16.28 13.19
C THR A 88 -1.20 16.46 13.47
N GLN A 89 -2.04 15.46 13.17
CA GLN A 89 -3.49 15.53 13.43
C GLN A 89 -3.88 15.27 14.90
N SER A 90 -2.94 14.84 15.75
CA SER A 90 -3.20 14.61 17.18
C SER A 90 -2.92 15.82 18.08
N LYS A 91 -2.51 16.99 17.54
CA LYS A 91 -2.40 18.21 18.35
C LYS A 91 -3.82 18.77 18.58
N PRO A 92 -4.36 18.78 19.82
CA PRO A 92 -5.64 19.42 20.09
C PRO A 92 -5.55 20.93 19.77
N PRO A 93 -6.66 21.58 19.39
CA PRO A 93 -6.66 23.02 19.24
C PRO A 93 -6.23 23.63 20.58
N GLU A 94 -5.13 24.37 20.57
CA GLU A 94 -4.76 25.25 21.68
C GLU A 94 -6.00 26.10 21.95
N ALA A 95 -6.60 25.89 23.11
CA ALA A 95 -7.71 26.69 23.59
C ALA A 95 -7.25 28.14 23.59
N SER A 96 -7.82 28.94 22.68
CA SER A 96 -7.67 30.38 22.70
C SER A 96 -8.24 30.90 24.01
N GLU A 97 -7.39 31.58 24.79
CA GLU A 97 -7.75 32.47 25.90
C GLU A 97 -8.70 33.58 25.46
#